data_AF-A0A4Y4C4Y2-F1
#
_entry.id   AF-A0A4Y4C4Y2-F1
#
_cell.length_a   1.000
_cell.length_b   1.000
_cell.length_c   1.000
_cell.angle_alpha   90.00
_cell.angle_beta   90.00
_cell.angle_gamma   90.00
#
_symmetry.space_group_name_H-M   'P 1'
#
loop_
_entity.id
_entity.type
_entity.pdbx_description
1 polymer ?
#
loop_
_entity_poly.entity_id
_entity_poly.type
_entity_poly.pdbx_seq_one_letter_code
_entity_poly.pdbx_strand_id
1 'polypeptide(L)'
;MLQTELTGEPIVILEADPLEARLLRQSHPDIAPGYHMNRRHWITLHPGGDLDRHMVEDLVTDSYLLVVGNLPRADRPVDPDTFRSGARLISGDALQERACALARSLAEVDEGYPFTDSLLVFKVTRHVFLIVTEDDSDPGITVKADPPDSDVLIQANGSITPGRYLDRHHWISVRPGPDTTETLVDELVRESYDLVVDGLPAAARYRLSTDSGNTTVDGGR
;
A
#
# COMPACT_ATOMS: atom_id res chain seq x y z
N MET A 1 -23.38 4.55 11.18
CA MET A 1 -23.00 4.86 12.58
C MET A 1 -24.25 5.21 13.37
N LEU A 2 -24.46 4.57 14.51
CA LEU A 2 -25.56 4.90 15.42
C LEU A 2 -24.95 5.39 16.74
N GLN A 3 -25.21 6.66 17.09
CA GLN A 3 -24.83 7.25 18.36
C GLN A 3 -26.01 7.13 19.33
N THR A 4 -25.77 6.64 20.53
CA THR A 4 -26.80 6.55 21.57
C THR A 4 -26.18 6.79 22.94
N GLU A 5 -26.98 7.19 23.91
CA GLU A 5 -26.53 7.41 25.29
C GLU A 5 -26.84 6.15 26.12
N LEU A 6 -25.81 5.52 26.66
CA LEU A 6 -25.95 4.43 27.63
C LEU A 6 -25.67 5.02 29.01
N THR A 7 -26.65 5.05 29.92
CA THR A 7 -26.46 5.57 31.30
C THR A 7 -25.89 7.00 31.40
N GLY A 8 -26.02 7.81 30.33
CA GLY A 8 -25.46 9.16 30.22
C GLY A 8 -24.09 9.26 29.53
N GLU A 9 -23.53 8.13 29.07
CA GLU A 9 -22.27 8.09 28.32
C GLU A 9 -22.52 7.96 26.81
N PRO A 10 -21.88 8.80 25.97
CA PRO A 10 -22.03 8.72 24.52
C PRO A 10 -21.27 7.51 23.97
N ILE A 11 -21.99 6.52 23.43
CA ILE A 11 -21.39 5.33 22.81
C ILE A 11 -21.49 5.35 21.29
N VAL A 12 -20.55 4.66 20.63
CA VAL A 12 -20.55 4.45 19.17
C VAL A 12 -20.70 2.97 18.89
N ILE A 13 -21.65 2.59 18.02
CA ILE A 13 -21.87 1.20 17.60
C ILE A 13 -21.43 1.04 16.14
N LEU A 14 -20.54 0.07 15.89
CA LEU A 14 -19.91 -0.20 14.60
C LEU A 14 -20.06 -1.67 14.20
N GLU A 15 -20.18 -1.92 12.90
CA GLU A 15 -20.10 -3.26 12.33
C GLU A 15 -18.63 -3.66 12.17
N ALA A 16 -18.30 -4.91 12.45
CA ALA A 16 -16.95 -5.44 12.43
C ALA A 16 -16.94 -6.90 11.96
N ASP A 17 -15.83 -7.33 11.36
CA ASP A 17 -15.60 -8.74 11.06
C ASP A 17 -15.63 -9.58 12.35
N PRO A 18 -16.22 -10.80 12.38
CA PRO A 18 -16.32 -11.59 13.60
C PRO A 18 -15.00 -11.96 14.29
N LEU A 19 -13.93 -12.18 13.53
CA LEU A 19 -12.62 -12.49 14.09
C LEU A 19 -11.99 -11.22 14.67
N GLU A 20 -12.03 -10.14 13.92
CA GLU A 20 -11.53 -8.84 14.34
C GLU A 20 -12.28 -8.31 15.57
N ALA A 21 -13.61 -8.36 15.58
CA ALA A 21 -14.44 -7.98 16.72
C ALA A 21 -14.06 -8.76 17.98
N ARG A 22 -13.65 -10.02 17.86
CA ARG A 22 -13.16 -10.81 18.99
C ARG A 22 -11.79 -10.32 19.47
N LEU A 23 -10.87 -10.03 18.56
CA LEU A 23 -9.53 -9.52 18.90
C LEU A 23 -9.60 -8.12 19.53
N LEU A 24 -10.37 -7.21 18.94
CA LEU A 24 -10.57 -5.85 19.44
C LEU A 24 -11.06 -5.84 20.89
N ARG A 25 -12.04 -6.69 21.22
CA ARG A 25 -12.55 -6.84 22.61
C ARG A 25 -11.55 -7.48 23.58
N GLN A 26 -10.60 -8.26 23.08
CA GLN A 26 -9.56 -8.86 23.91
C GLN A 26 -8.45 -7.86 24.21
N SER A 27 -8.13 -7.01 23.23
CA SER A 27 -7.02 -6.07 23.32
C SER A 27 -7.42 -4.71 23.90
N HIS A 28 -8.68 -4.30 23.80
CA HIS A 28 -9.15 -2.97 24.22
C HIS A 28 -10.29 -3.07 25.23
N PRO A 29 -10.08 -2.66 26.49
CA PRO A 29 -11.10 -2.70 27.55
C PRO A 29 -12.35 -1.87 27.21
N ASP A 30 -12.19 -0.81 26.41
CA ASP A 30 -13.25 0.14 26.06
C ASP A 30 -14.10 -0.32 24.87
N ILE A 31 -13.78 -1.48 24.29
CA ILE A 31 -14.55 -2.10 23.21
C ILE A 31 -15.37 -3.25 23.79
N ALA A 32 -16.69 -3.07 23.80
CA ALA A 32 -17.66 -4.05 24.26
C ALA A 32 -18.36 -4.77 23.08
N PRO A 33 -19.01 -5.92 23.32
CA PRO A 33 -19.94 -6.50 22.35
C PRO A 33 -21.07 -5.52 22.02
N GLY A 34 -21.50 -5.48 20.75
CA GLY A 34 -22.50 -4.54 20.26
C GLY A 34 -23.77 -4.46 21.11
N TYR A 35 -24.06 -3.26 21.63
CA TYR A 35 -25.25 -2.95 22.41
C TYR A 35 -26.52 -3.10 21.56
N HIS A 36 -27.48 -3.92 22.01
CA HIS A 36 -28.71 -4.31 21.29
C HIS A 36 -28.56 -4.89 19.86
N MET A 37 -27.34 -5.14 19.40
CA MET A 37 -27.06 -5.68 18.07
C MET A 37 -26.54 -7.12 18.15
N ASN A 38 -26.33 -7.76 16.99
CA ASN A 38 -25.71 -9.08 16.94
C ASN A 38 -24.25 -9.00 17.40
N ARG A 39 -23.98 -9.45 18.63
CA ARG A 39 -22.67 -9.41 19.32
C ARG A 39 -21.53 -10.15 18.62
N ARG A 40 -21.80 -10.85 17.52
CA ARG A 40 -20.79 -11.46 16.66
C ARG A 40 -20.24 -10.48 15.62
N HIS A 41 -21.05 -9.56 15.11
CA HIS A 41 -20.71 -8.66 14.00
C HIS A 41 -20.69 -7.19 14.40
N TRP A 42 -21.02 -6.88 15.66
CA TRP A 42 -21.14 -5.50 16.12
C TRP A 42 -20.33 -5.31 17.40
N ILE A 43 -19.67 -4.17 17.48
CA ILE A 43 -18.91 -3.70 18.64
C ILE A 43 -19.46 -2.35 19.13
N THR A 44 -19.24 -2.06 20.41
CA THR A 44 -19.59 -0.78 21.03
C THR A 44 -18.33 -0.15 21.59
N LEU A 45 -18.03 1.07 21.16
CA LEU A 45 -16.93 1.88 21.68
C LEU A 45 -17.46 2.76 22.82
N HIS A 46 -16.80 2.67 23.96
CA HIS A 46 -17.04 3.54 25.11
C HIS A 46 -16.02 4.70 25.14
N PRO A 47 -16.44 5.90 25.58
CA PRO A 47 -15.54 7.04 25.72
C PRO A 47 -14.65 6.89 26.95
N GLY A 48 -13.42 7.40 26.89
CA GLY A 48 -12.59 7.64 28.08
C GLY A 48 -11.54 6.58 28.44
N GLY A 49 -11.21 5.66 27.53
CA GLY A 49 -10.04 4.78 27.71
C GLY A 49 -8.98 4.95 26.62
N ASP A 50 -8.36 3.86 26.20
CA ASP A 50 -7.10 3.87 25.42
C ASP A 50 -7.31 4.00 23.90
N LEU A 51 -8.55 4.20 23.45
CA LEU A 51 -8.87 4.44 22.04
C LEU A 51 -8.50 5.87 21.64
N ASP A 52 -7.39 6.01 20.92
CA ASP A 52 -7.02 7.27 20.32
C ASP A 52 -7.88 7.62 19.10
N ARG A 53 -7.73 8.85 18.61
CA ARG A 53 -8.48 9.37 17.48
C ARG A 53 -8.28 8.55 16.20
N HIS A 54 -7.05 8.13 15.92
CA HIS A 54 -6.73 7.38 14.69
C HIS A 54 -7.38 6.01 14.72
N MET A 55 -7.30 5.32 15.85
CA MET A 55 -7.98 4.04 16.04
C MET A 55 -9.49 4.16 15.82
N VAL A 56 -10.13 5.24 16.31
CA VAL A 56 -11.56 5.46 16.07
C VAL A 56 -11.86 5.75 14.60
N GLU A 57 -11.02 6.52 13.91
CA GLU A 57 -11.16 6.80 12.47
C GLU A 57 -11.03 5.51 11.62
N ASP A 58 -10.08 4.63 11.96
CA ASP A 58 -9.90 3.34 11.30
C ASP A 58 -11.11 2.42 11.53
N LEU A 59 -11.57 2.27 12.77
CA LEU A 59 -12.74 1.44 13.09
C LEU A 59 -14.02 1.93 12.39
N VAL A 60 -14.20 3.24 12.28
CA VAL A 60 -15.33 3.83 11.54
C VAL A 60 -15.22 3.54 10.04
N THR A 61 -14.02 3.66 9.49
CA THR A 61 -13.73 3.36 8.08
C THR A 61 -14.03 1.89 7.77
N ASP A 62 -13.60 0.98 8.64
CA ASP A 62 -13.79 -0.46 8.47
C ASP A 62 -15.25 -0.86 8.52
N SER A 63 -15.98 -0.28 9.48
CA SER A 63 -17.43 -0.45 9.55
C SER A 63 -18.14 0.07 8.29
N TYR A 64 -17.71 1.20 7.73
CA TYR A 64 -18.26 1.72 6.49
C TYR A 64 -17.96 0.79 5.31
N LEU A 65 -16.74 0.28 5.21
CA LEU A 65 -16.32 -0.60 4.12
C LEU A 65 -17.03 -1.95 4.14
N LEU A 66 -17.28 -2.52 5.32
CA LEU A 66 -18.09 -3.74 5.47
C LEU A 66 -19.52 -3.53 4.93
N VAL A 67 -20.13 -2.39 5.25
CA VAL A 67 -21.46 -2.03 4.75
C VAL A 67 -21.45 -1.85 3.23
N VAL A 68 -20.46 -1.13 2.68
CA VAL A 68 -20.32 -0.94 1.23
C VAL A 68 -20.04 -2.26 0.51
N GLY A 69 -19.23 -3.14 1.09
CA GLY A 69 -18.94 -4.47 0.55
C GLY A 69 -20.19 -5.35 0.40
N ASN A 70 -21.21 -5.14 1.24
CA ASN A 70 -22.48 -5.85 1.17
C ASN A 70 -23.45 -5.29 0.10
N LEU A 71 -23.13 -4.15 -0.53
CA LEU A 71 -23.92 -3.60 -1.62
C LEU A 71 -23.58 -4.27 -2.97
N PRO A 72 -24.55 -4.36 -3.91
CA PRO A 72 -24.25 -4.70 -5.30
C PRO A 72 -23.15 -3.79 -5.85
N ARG A 73 -22.20 -4.33 -6.63
CA ARG A 73 -21.05 -3.56 -7.16
C ARG A 73 -21.43 -2.23 -7.82
N ALA A 74 -22.55 -2.18 -8.53
CA ALA A 74 -23.04 -0.98 -9.21
C ALA A 74 -23.52 0.13 -8.25
N ASP A 75 -23.87 -0.22 -7.01
CA ASP A 75 -24.40 0.71 -6.00
C ASP A 75 -23.33 1.11 -4.97
N ARG A 76 -22.10 0.62 -5.13
CA ARG A 76 -20.98 0.93 -4.22
C ARG A 76 -20.45 2.35 -4.53
N PRO A 77 -20.51 3.29 -3.58
CA PRO A 77 -19.96 4.63 -3.79
C PRO A 77 -18.43 4.65 -3.84
N VAL A 78 -17.78 3.62 -3.28
CA VAL A 78 -16.32 3.43 -3.24
C VAL A 78 -16.02 1.95 -3.39
N ASP A 79 -14.84 1.59 -3.89
CA ASP A 79 -14.39 0.21 -3.87
C ASP A 79 -13.75 -0.11 -2.50
N PRO A 80 -14.29 -1.07 -1.72
CA PRO A 80 -13.74 -1.42 -0.42
C PRO A 80 -12.28 -1.83 -0.44
N ASP A 81 -11.84 -2.44 -1.54
CA ASP A 81 -10.47 -2.96 -1.68
C ASP A 81 -9.46 -1.82 -1.90
N THR A 82 -9.90 -0.64 -2.35
CA THR A 82 -9.01 0.51 -2.66
C THR A 82 -9.22 1.72 -1.75
N PHE A 83 -10.38 1.84 -1.09
CA PHE A 83 -10.73 3.00 -0.26
C PHE A 83 -9.90 3.12 1.03
N ARG A 84 -9.51 1.99 1.63
CA ARG A 84 -8.65 1.96 2.83
C ARG A 84 -7.28 2.60 2.59
N SER A 85 -6.82 2.62 1.34
CA SER A 85 -5.49 3.11 0.96
C SER A 85 -5.40 4.63 0.75
N GLY A 86 -6.49 5.39 0.96
CA GLY A 86 -6.49 6.86 0.75
C GLY A 86 -6.09 7.28 -0.67
N ALA A 87 -6.26 6.37 -1.63
CA ALA A 87 -5.52 6.36 -2.88
C ALA A 87 -6.04 7.39 -3.89
N ARG A 88 -5.14 8.27 -4.34
CA ARG A 88 -5.37 9.12 -5.52
C ARG A 88 -5.04 8.32 -6.77
N LEU A 89 -6.00 8.19 -7.69
CA LEU A 89 -5.76 7.62 -9.02
C LEU A 89 -4.77 8.50 -9.78
N ILE A 90 -3.86 7.87 -10.52
CA ILE A 90 -2.78 8.58 -11.23
C ILE A 90 -2.84 8.37 -12.74
N SER A 91 -2.50 9.43 -13.48
CA SER A 91 -2.25 9.36 -14.93
C SER A 91 -0.94 8.62 -15.22
N GLY A 92 -0.68 8.27 -16.48
CA GLY A 92 0.58 7.65 -16.91
C GLY A 92 1.80 8.47 -16.51
N ASP A 93 1.78 9.77 -16.80
CA ASP A 93 2.86 10.69 -16.44
C ASP A 93 3.08 10.77 -14.93
N ALA A 94 2.00 10.87 -14.14
CA ALA A 94 2.07 10.93 -12.68
C ALA A 94 2.59 9.62 -12.07
N LEU A 95 2.24 8.47 -12.67
CA LEU A 95 2.76 7.15 -12.31
C LEU A 95 4.27 7.08 -12.51
N GLN A 96 4.76 7.49 -13.68
CA GLN A 96 6.18 7.50 -13.99
C GLN A 96 6.93 8.50 -13.10
N GLU A 97 6.40 9.72 -12.94
CA GLU A 97 6.99 10.76 -12.11
C GLU A 97 7.12 10.27 -10.66
N ARG A 98 6.07 9.66 -10.11
CA ARG A 98 6.08 9.13 -8.74
C ARG A 98 7.11 8.02 -8.56
N ALA A 99 7.12 7.05 -9.48
CA ALA A 99 8.08 5.94 -9.45
C ALA A 99 9.52 6.44 -9.52
N CYS A 100 9.81 7.38 -10.43
CA CYS A 100 11.12 8.01 -10.56
C CYS A 100 11.52 8.78 -9.30
N ALA A 101 10.61 9.59 -8.74
CA ALA A 101 10.86 10.37 -7.54
C ALA A 101 11.23 9.46 -6.36
N LEU A 102 10.48 8.37 -6.17
CA LEU A 102 10.79 7.39 -5.13
C LEU A 102 12.12 6.69 -5.41
N ALA A 103 12.34 6.17 -6.62
CA ALA A 103 13.57 5.44 -6.95
C ALA A 103 14.84 6.29 -6.74
N ARG A 104 14.80 7.58 -7.10
CA ARG A 104 15.91 8.53 -6.86
C ARG A 104 16.17 8.81 -5.37
N SER A 105 15.19 8.55 -4.50
CA SER A 105 15.35 8.72 -3.06
C SER A 105 16.01 7.52 -2.35
N LEU A 106 16.13 6.39 -3.05
CA LEU A 106 16.71 5.16 -2.51
C LEU A 106 18.25 5.17 -2.59
N ALA A 107 18.90 4.39 -1.73
CA ALA A 107 20.36 4.39 -1.60
C ALA A 107 21.08 3.71 -2.78
N GLU A 108 22.26 4.23 -3.15
CA GLU A 108 23.11 3.73 -4.25
C GLU A 108 22.33 3.43 -5.57
N VAL A 109 21.38 4.29 -5.92
CA VAL A 109 20.62 4.16 -7.17
C VAL A 109 21.28 4.93 -8.32
N ASP A 110 21.48 4.23 -9.43
CA ASP A 110 21.86 4.79 -10.72
C ASP A 110 20.68 4.70 -11.70
N GLU A 111 20.53 5.70 -12.58
CA GLU A 111 19.52 5.70 -13.65
C GLU A 111 20.15 5.97 -15.04
N GLY A 112 19.50 5.50 -16.11
CA GLY A 112 19.88 5.83 -17.48
C GLY A 112 19.16 5.01 -18.53
N TYR A 113 19.57 5.15 -19.79
CA TYR A 113 18.90 4.55 -20.96
C TYR A 113 19.79 3.49 -21.62
N PRO A 114 19.98 2.30 -21.02
CA PRO A 114 20.94 1.31 -21.52
C PRO A 114 20.46 0.53 -22.76
N PHE A 115 19.17 0.61 -23.11
CA PHE A 115 18.57 -0.19 -24.18
C PHE A 115 18.02 0.66 -25.32
N THR A 116 17.20 1.66 -25.00
CA THR A 116 16.59 2.61 -25.94
C THR A 116 16.42 3.96 -25.25
N ASP A 117 16.25 5.03 -26.03
CA ASP A 117 16.03 6.40 -25.53
C ASP A 117 14.63 6.59 -24.89
N SER A 118 13.81 5.55 -24.85
CA SER A 118 12.45 5.55 -24.29
C SER A 118 12.27 4.60 -23.09
N LEU A 119 13.36 3.93 -22.68
CA LEU A 119 13.37 3.02 -21.54
C LEU A 119 14.38 3.52 -20.51
N LEU A 120 13.89 4.32 -19.56
CA LEU A 120 14.68 4.74 -18.41
C LEU A 120 14.77 3.58 -17.41
N VAL A 121 15.99 3.21 -17.03
CA VAL A 121 16.28 2.03 -16.21
C VAL A 121 17.00 2.44 -14.93
N PHE A 122 16.44 2.04 -13.80
CA PHE A 122 17.00 2.24 -12.47
C PHE A 122 17.68 0.98 -11.96
N LYS A 123 18.85 1.14 -11.33
CA LYS A 123 19.69 0.07 -10.82
C LYS A 123 20.19 0.37 -9.42
N VAL A 124 20.28 -0.66 -8.58
CA VAL A 124 21.02 -0.64 -7.31
C VAL A 124 22.19 -1.61 -7.42
N THR A 125 23.41 -1.13 -7.13
CA THR A 125 24.65 -1.93 -7.28
C THR A 125 24.69 -2.71 -8.61
N ARG A 126 24.39 -2.03 -9.74
CA ARG A 126 24.32 -2.57 -11.13
C ARG A 126 23.13 -3.49 -11.47
N HIS A 127 22.28 -3.84 -10.52
CA HIS A 127 21.15 -4.73 -10.73
C HIS A 127 19.87 -3.91 -10.94
N VAL A 128 19.12 -4.21 -12.01
CA VAL A 128 17.91 -3.48 -12.38
C VAL A 128 16.77 -3.80 -11.41
N PHE A 129 16.06 -2.78 -10.94
CA PHE A 129 14.84 -2.94 -10.13
C PHE A 129 13.62 -2.16 -10.68
N LEU A 130 13.83 -1.17 -11.54
CA LEU A 130 12.73 -0.43 -12.15
C LEU A 130 13.07 -0.07 -13.61
N ILE A 131 12.09 -0.24 -14.48
CA ILE A 131 12.12 0.22 -15.87
C ILE A 131 10.89 1.10 -16.09
N VAL A 132 11.10 2.31 -16.60
CA VAL A 132 10.04 3.25 -16.96
C VAL A 132 9.94 3.26 -18.48
N THR A 133 8.74 3.00 -19.00
CA THR A 133 8.45 3.09 -20.44
C THR A 133 7.87 4.45 -20.72
N GLU A 134 8.67 5.35 -21.30
CA GLU A 134 8.32 6.76 -21.60
C GLU A 134 7.61 6.92 -22.96
N ASP A 135 7.19 5.82 -23.58
CA ASP A 135 6.43 5.85 -24.83
C ASP A 135 4.99 6.34 -24.59
N ASP A 136 4.62 7.46 -25.21
CA ASP A 136 3.28 8.09 -25.12
C ASP A 136 2.14 7.14 -25.51
N SER A 137 2.41 6.14 -26.35
CA SER A 137 1.38 5.17 -26.75
C SER A 137 1.02 4.19 -25.64
N ASP A 138 1.90 4.01 -24.65
CA ASP A 138 1.73 2.97 -23.66
C ASP A 138 2.53 3.17 -22.35
N PRO A 139 2.30 4.30 -21.65
CA PRO A 139 3.09 4.71 -20.51
C PRO A 139 2.93 3.73 -19.34
N GLY A 140 4.01 3.47 -18.62
CA GLY A 140 3.98 2.67 -17.41
C GLY A 140 5.36 2.32 -16.86
N ILE A 141 5.37 1.49 -15.83
CA ILE A 141 6.59 0.98 -15.22
C ILE A 141 6.64 -0.55 -15.26
N THR A 142 7.82 -1.11 -15.10
CA THR A 142 8.04 -2.55 -14.92
C THR A 142 9.01 -2.73 -13.76
N VAL A 143 8.60 -3.54 -12.78
CA VAL A 143 9.31 -3.77 -11.52
C VAL A 143 9.47 -5.26 -11.27
N LYS A 144 10.40 -5.66 -10.39
CA LYS A 144 10.53 -7.03 -9.93
C LYS A 144 9.43 -7.37 -8.94
N ALA A 145 8.98 -8.62 -8.97
CA ALA A 145 8.04 -9.17 -8.01
C ALA A 145 8.47 -10.59 -7.63
N ASP A 146 8.12 -11.01 -6.41
CA ASP A 146 8.22 -12.42 -6.02
C ASP A 146 7.18 -13.25 -6.82
N PRO A 147 7.52 -14.43 -7.36
CA PRO A 147 6.62 -15.15 -8.26
C PRO A 147 5.24 -15.49 -7.66
N PRO A 148 5.14 -16.07 -6.44
CA PRO A 148 3.89 -16.19 -5.69
C PRO A 148 3.02 -14.92 -5.64
N ASP A 149 3.63 -13.77 -5.39
CA ASP A 149 2.91 -12.49 -5.26
C ASP A 149 2.53 -11.91 -6.64
N SER A 150 3.34 -12.18 -7.67
CA SER A 150 3.10 -11.70 -9.03
C SER A 150 1.76 -12.21 -9.60
N ASP A 151 1.45 -13.50 -9.39
CA ASP A 151 0.20 -14.10 -9.87
C ASP A 151 -1.02 -13.49 -9.18
N VAL A 152 -0.90 -13.21 -7.87
CA VAL A 152 -1.97 -12.57 -7.08
C VAL A 152 -2.19 -11.14 -7.55
N LEU A 153 -1.12 -10.36 -7.71
CA LEU A 153 -1.18 -8.97 -8.15
C LEU A 153 -1.79 -8.84 -9.55
N ILE A 154 -1.42 -9.73 -10.48
CA ILE A 154 -1.98 -9.75 -11.84
C ILE A 154 -3.47 -10.11 -11.83
N GLN A 155 -3.90 -11.03 -10.96
CA GLN A 155 -5.32 -11.42 -10.87
C GLN A 155 -6.19 -10.35 -10.19
N ALA A 156 -5.62 -9.64 -9.22
CA ALA A 156 -6.34 -8.66 -8.42
C ALA A 156 -6.45 -7.28 -9.09
N ASN A 157 -5.52 -6.92 -9.98
CA ASN A 157 -5.43 -5.57 -10.54
C ASN A 157 -5.41 -5.60 -12.07
N GLY A 158 -6.46 -5.06 -12.70
CA GLY A 158 -6.59 -5.05 -14.17
C GLY A 158 -5.53 -4.20 -14.90
N SER A 159 -4.78 -3.39 -14.17
CA SER A 159 -3.72 -2.52 -14.67
C SER A 159 -2.32 -3.12 -14.51
N ILE A 160 -2.21 -4.29 -13.86
CA ILE A 160 -0.96 -5.03 -13.68
C ILE A 160 -0.95 -6.23 -14.64
N THR A 161 0.16 -6.39 -15.36
CA THR A 161 0.35 -7.46 -16.35
C THR A 161 1.71 -8.13 -16.17
N PRO A 162 1.92 -9.36 -16.68
CA PRO A 162 3.25 -9.95 -16.71
C PRO A 162 4.28 -9.06 -17.41
N GLY A 163 5.52 -9.06 -16.93
CA GLY A 163 6.59 -8.21 -17.42
C GLY A 163 6.76 -8.28 -18.94
N ARG A 164 6.69 -7.12 -19.59
CA ARG A 164 6.65 -7.00 -21.06
C ARG A 164 7.94 -7.46 -21.77
N TYR A 165 9.11 -7.21 -21.17
CA TYR A 165 10.42 -7.35 -21.83
C TYR A 165 11.37 -8.35 -21.15
N LEU A 166 10.97 -8.90 -20.00
CA LEU A 166 11.83 -9.69 -19.10
C LEU A 166 11.17 -11.02 -18.75
N ASP A 167 11.86 -11.88 -17.99
CA ASP A 167 11.28 -13.14 -17.53
C ASP A 167 9.99 -12.88 -16.76
N ARG A 168 8.89 -13.42 -17.28
CA ARG A 168 7.51 -13.07 -16.91
C ARG A 168 7.12 -13.53 -15.51
N HIS A 169 7.94 -14.36 -14.85
CA HIS A 169 7.67 -14.89 -13.51
C HIS A 169 8.24 -14.03 -12.38
N HIS A 170 9.12 -13.08 -12.69
CA HIS A 170 9.80 -12.25 -11.68
C HIS A 170 9.64 -10.75 -11.94
N TRP A 171 8.80 -10.38 -12.90
CA TRP A 171 8.60 -9.01 -13.34
C TRP A 171 7.14 -8.78 -13.65
N ILE A 172 6.62 -7.64 -13.20
CA ILE A 172 5.28 -7.16 -13.49
C ILE A 172 5.36 -5.78 -14.13
N SER A 173 4.46 -5.50 -15.08
CA SER A 173 4.29 -4.20 -15.71
C SER A 173 3.02 -3.54 -15.17
N VAL A 174 3.15 -2.31 -14.66
CA VAL A 174 2.07 -1.52 -14.07
C VAL A 174 1.71 -0.39 -15.03
N ARG A 175 0.43 -0.30 -15.38
CA ARG A 175 -0.16 0.72 -16.25
C ARG A 175 -0.97 1.72 -15.43
N PRO A 176 -1.19 2.95 -15.93
CA PRO A 176 -2.25 3.79 -15.40
C PRO A 176 -3.59 3.09 -15.62
N GLY A 177 -4.44 3.10 -14.59
CA GLY A 177 -5.73 2.45 -14.62
C GLY A 177 -6.51 2.64 -13.32
N PRO A 178 -7.74 2.11 -13.24
CA PRO A 178 -8.68 2.38 -12.15
C PRO A 178 -8.18 1.89 -10.78
N ASP A 179 -7.22 0.98 -10.77
CA ASP A 179 -6.66 0.36 -9.56
C ASP A 179 -5.20 0.78 -9.33
N THR A 180 -4.68 1.73 -10.12
CA THR A 180 -3.29 2.18 -10.01
C THR A 180 -3.23 3.47 -9.23
N THR A 181 -2.55 3.41 -8.09
CA THR A 181 -2.54 4.45 -7.06
C THR A 181 -1.11 4.85 -6.71
N GLU A 182 -0.89 6.06 -6.18
CA GLU A 182 0.45 6.48 -5.75
C GLU A 182 1.05 5.52 -4.71
N THR A 183 0.24 5.08 -3.75
CA THR A 183 0.66 4.15 -2.69
C THR A 183 1.10 2.81 -3.28
N LEU A 184 0.30 2.25 -4.21
CA LEU A 184 0.66 1.00 -4.88
C LEU A 184 1.96 1.14 -5.68
N VAL A 185 2.16 2.27 -6.37
CA VAL A 185 3.43 2.54 -7.06
C VAL A 185 4.59 2.57 -6.07
N ASP A 186 4.42 3.22 -4.93
CA ASP A 186 5.46 3.32 -3.91
C ASP A 186 5.82 1.97 -3.30
N GLU A 187 4.82 1.15 -3.01
CA GLU A 187 4.98 -0.21 -2.48
C GLU A 187 5.74 -1.07 -3.49
N LEU A 188 5.25 -1.16 -4.72
CA LEU A 188 5.84 -2.00 -5.76
C LEU A 188 7.28 -1.60 -6.14
N VAL A 189 7.60 -0.30 -6.16
CA VAL A 189 8.97 0.17 -6.42
C VAL A 189 9.89 -0.16 -5.25
N ARG A 190 9.42 -0.02 -4.00
CA ARG A 190 10.21 -0.33 -2.80
C ARG A 190 10.45 -1.83 -2.65
N GLU A 191 9.41 -2.65 -2.79
CA GLU A 191 9.53 -4.11 -2.75
C GLU A 191 10.46 -4.63 -3.84
N SER A 192 10.38 -4.08 -5.05
CA SER A 192 11.30 -4.42 -6.13
C SER A 192 12.75 -4.07 -5.81
N TYR A 193 13.01 -2.92 -5.20
CA TYR A 193 14.34 -2.53 -4.73
C TYR A 193 14.83 -3.50 -3.64
N ASP A 194 14.00 -3.78 -2.64
CA ASP A 194 14.34 -4.67 -1.52
C ASP A 194 14.64 -6.09 -2.01
N LEU A 195 13.85 -6.63 -2.96
CA LEU A 195 14.11 -7.92 -3.61
C LEU A 195 15.49 -7.98 -4.28
N VAL A 196 15.93 -6.88 -4.90
CA VAL A 196 17.27 -6.81 -5.48
C VAL A 196 18.33 -6.77 -4.39
N VAL A 197 18.14 -5.93 -3.38
CA VAL A 197 19.07 -5.76 -2.26
C VAL A 197 19.25 -7.08 -1.51
N ASP A 198 18.17 -7.79 -1.22
CA ASP A 198 18.20 -9.09 -0.54
C ASP A 198 18.96 -10.16 -1.32
N GLY A 199 18.91 -10.08 -2.66
CA GLY A 199 19.70 -10.90 -3.56
C GLY A 199 21.20 -10.56 -3.61
N LEU A 200 21.64 -9.42 -3.05
CA LEU A 200 23.04 -9.00 -3.10
C LEU A 200 23.94 -9.77 -2.10
N PRO A 201 25.24 -9.90 -2.41
CA PRO A 201 26.23 -10.39 -1.44
C PRO A 201 26.20 -9.58 -0.13
N ALA A 202 26.43 -10.25 1.00
CA ALA A 202 26.34 -9.62 2.34
C ALA A 202 27.18 -8.34 2.48
N ALA A 203 28.35 -8.27 1.85
CA ALA A 203 29.21 -7.08 1.87
C ALA A 203 28.58 -5.87 1.14
N ALA A 204 27.79 -6.11 0.09
CA ALA A 204 27.07 -5.06 -0.62
C ALA A 204 25.84 -4.59 0.18
N ARG A 205 25.07 -5.53 0.76
CA ARG A 205 23.95 -5.21 1.68
C ARG A 205 24.41 -4.39 2.88
N TYR A 206 25.56 -4.72 3.46
CA TYR A 206 26.11 -3.97 4.59
C TYR A 206 26.41 -2.51 4.23
N ARG A 207 27.05 -2.23 3.09
CA ARG A 207 27.32 -0.85 2.63
C ARG A 207 26.04 -0.02 2.53
N LEU A 208 25.00 -0.60 1.91
CA LEU A 208 23.70 0.06 1.75
C LEU A 208 23.06 0.40 3.11
N SER A 209 23.17 -0.50 4.09
CA SER A 209 22.61 -0.27 5.43
C SER A 209 23.35 0.81 6.24
N THR A 210 24.65 1.01 6.00
CA THR A 210 25.46 1.98 6.74
C THR A 210 25.36 3.40 6.19
N ASP A 211 25.13 3.58 4.88
CA ASP A 211 25.01 4.90 4.27
C ASP A 211 23.67 5.59 4.57
N SER A 212 22.60 4.84 4.80
CA SER A 212 21.30 5.41 5.24
C SER A 212 21.33 5.98 6.67
N GLY A 213 22.36 5.67 7.47
CA GLY A 213 22.47 6.07 8.88
C GLY A 213 23.29 7.33 9.17
N ASN A 214 23.88 7.99 8.16
CA ASN A 214 24.81 9.10 8.37
C ASN A 214 24.30 10.47 7.88
N THR A 215 23.06 10.84 8.25
CA THR A 215 22.57 12.23 8.09
C THR A 215 22.30 12.86 9.47
N THR A 216 23.17 13.81 9.84
CA THR A 216 23.08 14.78 10.96
C THR A 216 23.75 14.38 12.28
N VAL A 217 25.04 14.70 12.42
CA VAL A 217 25.54 15.52 13.54
C VAL A 217 26.69 16.39 13.01
N ASP A 218 26.39 17.59 12.49
CA ASP A 218 27.43 18.62 12.38
C ASP A 218 27.25 19.61 13.52
N GLY A 219 28.20 19.53 14.46
CA GLY A 219 28.24 20.31 15.67
C GLY A 219 28.82 21.69 15.38
N GLY A 220 28.03 22.71 15.66
CA GLY A 220 28.48 24.09 15.68
C GLY A 220 29.70 24.29 16.59
N ARG A 221 30.68 25.02 16.05
CA ARG A 221 31.65 25.79 16.82
C ARG A 221 31.51 27.26 16.43
#